data_AF-A0ABD0K202-F1
#
_entry.id   AF-A0ABD0K202-F1
#
_cell.length_a   1.000
_cell.length_b   1.000
_cell.length_c   1.000
_cell.angle_alpha   90.00
_cell.angle_beta   90.00
_cell.angle_gamma   90.00
#
_symmetry.space_group_name_H-M   'P 1'
#
loop_
_entity.id
_entity.type
_entity.pdbx_description
1 polymer ?
#
loop_
_entity_poly.entity_id
_entity_poly.type
_entity_poly.pdbx_seq_one_letter_code
_entity_poly.pdbx_strand_id
1 'polypeptide(L)'
;MKRAKNEQIRNAVTQYLKRRQYQDNEIHVLTRKDGRREQTSDLSDMSVKKRSRDGTGEENTVTCSSIASDYSSCDHQFSRLRKYILESSGPESKELSSLLFPVFVHVYTDLLLAGHKSSAHKFHERHNEIFHAEDQRDFVRGLRKLESRTELLAAKDVMDF
;
A
#
# COMPACT_ATOMS: atom_id res chain seq x y z
N MET A 1 0.33 25.92 -26.67
CA MET A 1 -0.77 24.95 -26.44
C MET A 1 -0.29 23.51 -26.29
N LYS A 2 0.32 22.85 -27.32
CA LYS A 2 0.73 21.44 -27.23
C LYS A 2 1.82 21.15 -26.16
N ARG A 3 2.78 22.07 -25.97
CA ARG A 3 3.84 21.94 -24.94
C ARG A 3 3.29 22.01 -23.50
N ALA A 4 2.37 22.93 -23.23
CA ALA A 4 1.72 23.08 -21.92
C ALA A 4 0.91 21.83 -21.52
N LYS A 5 0.17 21.24 -22.47
CA LYS A 5 -0.55 19.97 -22.25
C LYS A 5 0.40 18.81 -21.94
N ASN A 6 1.55 18.74 -22.62
CA ASN A 6 2.54 17.69 -22.40
C ASN A 6 3.21 17.83 -21.02
N GLU A 7 3.42 19.06 -20.55
CA GLU A 7 3.94 19.33 -19.21
C GLU A 7 2.93 18.99 -18.10
N GLN A 8 1.65 19.30 -18.29
CA GLN A 8 0.59 18.86 -17.39
C GLN A 8 0.53 17.32 -17.28
N ILE A 9 0.62 16.61 -18.41
CA ILE A 9 0.64 15.14 -18.42
C ILE A 9 1.87 14.61 -17.68
N ARG A 10 3.06 15.14 -17.96
CA ARG A 10 4.29 14.73 -17.26
C ARG A 10 4.19 14.96 -15.75
N ASN A 11 3.66 16.11 -15.34
CA ASN A 11 3.48 16.41 -13.92
C ASN A 11 2.47 15.47 -13.25
N ALA A 12 1.36 15.15 -13.92
CA ALA A 12 0.40 14.18 -13.42
C ALA A 12 1.01 12.77 -13.28
N VAL A 13 1.78 12.32 -14.27
CA VAL A 13 2.48 11.02 -14.24
C VAL A 13 3.52 10.98 -13.12
N THR A 14 4.35 12.03 -12.99
CA THR A 14 5.33 12.12 -11.90
C THR A 14 4.67 12.09 -10.53
N GLN A 15 3.59 12.85 -10.33
CA GLN A 15 2.84 12.85 -9.07
C GLN A 15 2.22 11.48 -8.78
N TYR A 16 1.69 10.81 -9.80
CA TYR A 16 1.15 9.45 -9.68
C TYR A 16 2.21 8.44 -9.25
N LEU A 17 3.38 8.45 -9.89
CA LEU A 17 4.47 7.54 -9.55
C LEU A 17 5.03 7.83 -8.16
N LYS A 18 5.14 9.11 -7.75
CA LYS A 18 5.49 9.47 -6.36
C LYS A 18 4.51 8.91 -5.34
N ARG A 19 3.20 8.94 -5.64
CA ARG A 19 2.17 8.35 -4.77
C ARG A 19 2.29 6.84 -4.65
N ARG A 20 2.78 6.15 -5.69
CA ARG A 20 3.08 4.71 -5.66
C ARG A 20 4.44 4.36 -5.06
N GLN A 21 5.10 5.32 -4.41
CA GLN A 21 6.39 5.11 -3.73
C GLN A 21 7.55 4.69 -4.65
N TYR A 22 7.46 4.99 -5.95
CA TYR A 22 8.63 4.90 -6.82
C TYR A 22 9.70 5.90 -6.37
N GLN A 23 10.95 5.49 -6.36
CA GLN A 23 12.06 6.36 -6.01
C GLN A 23 12.25 7.45 -7.08
N ASP A 24 12.74 8.63 -6.69
CA ASP A 24 12.97 9.73 -7.65
C ASP A 24 13.88 9.31 -8.82
N ASN A 25 14.83 8.39 -8.57
CA ASN A 25 15.70 7.80 -9.59
C ASN A 25 14.91 6.97 -10.62
N GLU A 26 13.93 6.18 -10.19
CA GLU A 26 13.08 5.33 -11.04
C GLU A 26 12.11 6.20 -11.85
N ILE A 27 11.51 7.19 -11.21
CA ILE A 27 10.61 8.15 -11.86
C ILE A 27 11.36 8.90 -12.96
N HIS A 28 12.61 9.29 -12.70
CA HIS A 28 13.44 9.98 -13.68
C HIS A 28 13.76 9.10 -14.91
N VAL A 29 13.90 7.79 -14.73
CA VAL A 29 14.09 6.83 -15.84
C VAL A 29 12.80 6.67 -16.66
N LEU A 30 11.65 6.56 -15.99
CA LEU A 30 10.34 6.33 -16.62
C LEU A 30 9.79 7.55 -17.38
N THR A 31 10.25 8.77 -17.05
CA THR A 31 9.69 10.03 -17.57
C THR A 31 10.60 10.78 -18.55
N ARG A 32 11.82 10.30 -18.82
CA ARG A 32 12.70 10.92 -19.83
C ARG A 32 12.13 10.73 -21.24
N LYS A 33 12.18 11.82 -22.02
CA LYS A 33 12.01 11.79 -23.49
C LYS A 33 13.12 10.98 -24.17
N ASP A 34 14.30 10.98 -23.56
CA ASP A 34 15.44 10.10 -23.85
C ASP A 34 15.48 8.93 -22.87
N GLY A 35 14.32 8.35 -22.57
CA GLY A 35 14.31 6.90 -22.57
C GLY A 35 14.88 6.55 -23.93
N ARG A 36 16.15 6.15 -23.97
CA ARG A 36 16.50 5.12 -24.94
C ARG A 36 15.33 4.15 -24.79
N ARG A 37 14.48 4.07 -25.81
CA ARG A 37 14.20 2.74 -26.37
C ARG A 37 15.59 2.16 -26.40
N GLU A 38 15.99 1.48 -25.31
CA GLU A 38 17.11 0.58 -25.36
C GLU A 38 16.67 -0.28 -26.52
N GLN A 39 17.33 0.00 -27.64
CA GLN A 39 17.22 -0.75 -28.85
C GLN A 39 17.31 -2.18 -28.37
N THR A 40 16.15 -2.83 -28.37
CA THR A 40 15.86 -4.15 -27.81
C THR A 40 17.15 -4.85 -27.43
N SER A 41 17.51 -4.84 -26.14
CA SER A 41 18.57 -5.72 -25.66
C SER A 41 18.26 -7.12 -26.19
N ASP A 42 19.27 -7.78 -26.75
CA ASP A 42 19.17 -9.08 -27.41
C ASP A 42 18.17 -10.01 -26.70
N LEU A 43 17.35 -10.74 -27.46
CA LEU A 43 16.25 -11.57 -26.91
C LEU A 43 16.72 -12.54 -25.80
N SER A 44 18.00 -12.91 -25.82
CA SER A 44 18.66 -13.68 -24.76
C SER A 44 18.72 -12.95 -23.42
N ASP A 45 19.05 -11.66 -23.41
CA ASP A 45 19.11 -10.84 -22.18
C ASP A 45 17.73 -10.66 -21.57
N MET A 46 16.70 -10.56 -22.41
CA MET A 46 15.30 -10.52 -21.94
C MET A 46 14.88 -11.84 -21.29
N SER A 47 15.33 -12.99 -21.82
CA SER A 47 15.01 -14.30 -21.25
C SER A 47 15.72 -14.54 -19.92
N VAL A 48 17.00 -14.15 -19.81
CA VAL A 48 17.79 -14.28 -18.59
C VAL A 48 17.25 -13.34 -17.51
N LYS A 49 17.00 -12.06 -17.83
CA LYS A 49 16.40 -11.10 -16.89
C LYS A 49 15.01 -11.54 -16.44
N LYS A 50 14.18 -12.07 -17.35
CA LYS A 50 12.86 -12.59 -17.00
C LYS A 50 12.95 -13.80 -16.06
N ARG A 51 13.89 -14.72 -16.29
CA ARG A 51 14.11 -15.87 -15.40
C ARG A 51 14.66 -15.50 -14.03
N SER A 52 15.57 -14.52 -13.95
CA SER A 52 16.06 -14.03 -12.65
C SER A 52 15.01 -13.21 -11.88
N ARG A 53 14.05 -12.60 -12.58
CA ARG A 53 12.92 -11.86 -12.00
C ARG A 53 11.73 -12.75 -11.59
N ASP A 54 11.49 -13.86 -12.28
CA ASP A 54 10.49 -14.87 -11.88
C ASP A 54 10.84 -15.53 -10.53
N GLY A 55 12.11 -15.52 -10.13
CA GLY A 55 12.57 -16.06 -8.85
C GLY A 55 12.36 -15.14 -7.64
N THR A 56 12.13 -13.84 -7.84
CA THR A 56 12.04 -12.87 -6.73
C THR A 56 10.62 -12.34 -6.48
N GLY A 57 9.62 -12.64 -7.31
CA GLY A 57 8.22 -12.23 -7.06
C GLY A 57 7.94 -10.72 -7.09
N GLU A 58 8.97 -9.88 -7.22
CA GLU A 58 8.91 -8.42 -7.04
C GLU A 58 8.26 -7.66 -8.22
N GLU A 59 8.28 -8.19 -9.46
CA GLU A 59 7.75 -7.44 -10.62
C GLU A 59 6.23 -7.52 -10.79
N ASN A 60 5.58 -8.54 -10.22
CA ASN A 60 4.12 -8.71 -10.25
C ASN A 60 3.48 -8.54 -8.88
N THR A 61 4.21 -8.02 -7.89
CA THR A 61 3.60 -7.53 -6.67
C THR A 61 2.71 -6.36 -7.04
N VAL A 62 1.40 -6.59 -7.04
CA VAL A 62 0.43 -5.50 -6.96
C VAL A 62 0.76 -4.79 -5.66
N THR A 63 1.42 -3.64 -5.75
CA THR A 63 1.54 -2.74 -4.59
C THR A 63 0.11 -2.36 -4.22
N CYS A 64 -0.42 -3.01 -3.18
CA CYS A 64 -1.74 -2.76 -2.64
C CYS A 64 -1.85 -1.37 -1.98
N SER A 65 -0.83 -0.51 -2.10
CA SER A 65 -0.85 0.84 -1.55
C SER A 65 -1.98 1.66 -2.16
N SER A 66 -2.76 2.30 -1.30
CA SER A 66 -3.82 3.21 -1.74
C SER A 66 -3.23 4.35 -2.57
N ILE A 67 -3.85 4.65 -3.72
CA ILE A 67 -3.52 5.83 -4.54
C ILE A 67 -3.95 7.15 -3.87
N ALA A 68 -4.78 7.05 -2.83
CA ALA A 68 -5.28 8.16 -2.03
C ALA A 68 -4.58 8.15 -0.66
N SER A 69 -3.59 9.02 -0.50
CA SER A 69 -2.84 9.22 0.74
C SER A 69 -3.59 10.11 1.75
N ASP A 70 -4.94 10.06 1.75
CA ASP A 70 -5.77 10.88 2.64
C ASP A 70 -6.22 10.06 3.85
N TYR A 71 -5.50 10.24 4.95
CA TYR A 71 -5.82 9.64 6.25
C TYR A 71 -7.29 9.82 6.65
N SER A 72 -7.84 11.03 6.46
CA SER A 72 -9.20 11.34 6.93
C SER A 72 -10.24 10.49 6.21
N SER A 73 -9.97 10.22 4.92
CA SER A 73 -10.78 9.34 4.10
C SER A 73 -10.63 7.88 4.50
N CYS A 74 -9.41 7.39 4.76
CA CYS A 74 -9.17 5.99 5.18
C CYS A 74 -9.93 5.64 6.48
N ASP A 75 -9.83 6.48 7.49
CA ASP A 75 -10.51 6.27 8.77
C ASP A 75 -12.05 6.30 8.62
N HIS A 76 -12.57 7.24 7.83
CA HIS A 76 -14.00 7.32 7.57
C HIS A 76 -14.51 6.12 6.77
N GLN A 77 -13.78 5.68 5.74
CA GLN A 77 -14.13 4.52 4.91
C GLN A 77 -14.12 3.23 5.73
N PHE A 78 -13.09 3.02 6.56
CA PHE A 78 -13.04 1.88 7.46
C PHE A 78 -14.20 1.90 8.47
N SER A 79 -14.50 3.07 9.06
CA SER A 79 -15.63 3.24 9.98
C SER A 79 -16.96 2.84 9.32
N ARG A 80 -17.17 3.26 8.07
CA ARG A 80 -18.36 2.90 7.29
C ARG A 80 -18.44 1.41 6.99
N LEU A 81 -17.31 0.80 6.59
CA LEU A 81 -17.21 -0.63 6.33
C LEU A 81 -17.51 -1.44 7.60
N ARG A 82 -16.85 -1.10 8.72
CA ARG A 82 -17.08 -1.68 10.05
C ARG A 82 -18.55 -1.62 10.42
N LYS A 83 -19.15 -0.42 10.34
CA LYS A 83 -20.56 -0.22 10.66
C LYS A 83 -21.46 -1.10 9.80
N TYR A 84 -21.25 -1.09 8.48
CA TYR A 84 -22.03 -1.90 7.55
C TYR A 84 -21.95 -3.40 7.87
N ILE A 85 -20.75 -3.91 8.12
CA ILE A 85 -20.55 -5.34 8.41
C ILE A 85 -21.16 -5.72 9.76
N LEU A 86 -20.89 -4.95 10.82
CA LEU A 86 -21.32 -5.29 12.18
C LEU A 86 -22.81 -5.03 12.44
N GLU A 87 -23.43 -4.07 11.75
CA GLU A 87 -24.86 -3.76 11.90
C GLU A 87 -25.75 -4.46 10.87
N SER A 88 -25.18 -5.10 9.83
CA SER A 88 -25.97 -5.92 8.90
C SER A 88 -26.45 -7.19 9.59
N SER A 89 -27.74 -7.51 9.43
CA SER A 89 -28.36 -8.72 9.94
C SER A 89 -28.31 -9.91 8.98
N GLY A 90 -27.70 -9.75 7.80
CA GLY A 90 -27.64 -10.78 6.77
C GLY A 90 -26.54 -11.83 7.01
N PRO A 91 -26.66 -13.02 6.39
CA PRO A 91 -25.66 -14.09 6.51
C PRO A 91 -24.27 -13.66 6.01
N GLU A 92 -24.20 -12.73 5.06
CA GLU A 92 -22.97 -12.16 4.52
C GLU A 92 -22.15 -11.39 5.57
N SER A 93 -22.80 -10.86 6.62
CA SER A 93 -22.10 -10.16 7.71
C SER A 93 -21.05 -11.07 8.38
N LYS A 94 -21.36 -12.35 8.58
CA LYS A 94 -20.44 -13.30 9.22
C LYS A 94 -19.20 -13.56 8.37
N GLU A 95 -19.37 -13.72 7.06
CA GLU A 95 -18.26 -13.92 6.14
C GLU A 95 -17.42 -12.64 6.01
N LEU A 96 -18.08 -11.49 5.83
CA LEU A 96 -17.40 -10.19 5.70
C LEU A 96 -16.67 -9.76 6.98
N SER A 97 -17.12 -10.21 8.15
CA SER A 97 -16.44 -9.93 9.42
C SER A 97 -14.99 -10.43 9.44
N SER A 98 -14.70 -11.53 8.73
CA SER A 98 -13.33 -12.04 8.59
C SER A 98 -12.38 -11.09 7.86
N LEU A 99 -12.91 -10.17 7.03
CA LEU A 99 -12.13 -9.19 6.28
C LEU A 99 -11.73 -7.98 7.11
N LEU A 100 -12.42 -7.69 8.23
CA LEU A 100 -12.15 -6.50 9.04
C LEU A 100 -10.72 -6.47 9.58
N PHE A 101 -10.21 -7.63 9.98
CA PHE A 101 -8.87 -7.77 10.53
C PHE A 101 -7.78 -7.50 9.48
N PRO A 102 -7.71 -8.23 8.35
CA PRO A 102 -6.67 -7.96 7.35
C PRO A 102 -6.76 -6.55 6.75
N VAL A 103 -7.96 -6.00 6.57
CA VAL A 103 -8.13 -4.62 6.10
C VAL A 103 -7.61 -3.61 7.13
N PHE A 104 -7.87 -3.83 8.42
CA PHE A 104 -7.34 -2.97 9.48
C PHE A 104 -5.81 -2.96 9.50
N VAL A 105 -5.18 -4.14 9.44
CA VAL A 105 -3.72 -4.27 9.40
C VAL A 105 -3.14 -3.57 8.18
N HIS A 106 -3.74 -3.78 7.01
CA HIS A 106 -3.31 -3.16 5.77
C HIS A 106 -3.40 -1.63 5.82
N VAL A 107 -4.52 -1.07 6.29
CA VAL A 107 -4.67 0.39 6.41
C VAL A 107 -3.67 0.99 7.42
N TYR A 108 -3.45 0.32 8.56
CA TYR A 108 -2.50 0.79 9.56
C TYR A 108 -1.06 0.80 9.02
N THR A 109 -0.66 -0.28 8.36
CA THR A 109 0.68 -0.42 7.77
C THR A 109 0.89 0.55 6.61
N ASP A 110 -0.11 0.76 5.74
CA ASP A 110 -0.03 1.74 4.63
C ASP A 110 0.13 3.18 5.17
N LEU A 111 -0.58 3.54 6.24
CA LEU A 111 -0.42 4.83 6.93
C LEU A 111 0.99 4.99 7.53
N LEU A 112 1.57 3.95 8.12
CA LEU A 112 2.94 3.97 8.64
C LEU A 112 3.98 4.05 7.51
N LEU A 113 3.81 3.30 6.42
CA LEU A 113 4.68 3.35 5.24
C LEU A 113 4.68 4.74 4.60
N ALA A 114 3.52 5.41 4.59
CA ALA A 114 3.36 6.78 4.11
C ALA A 114 3.91 7.84 5.09
N GLY A 115 4.40 7.45 6.28
CA GLY A 115 4.96 8.36 7.29
C GLY A 115 3.92 9.07 8.15
N HIS A 116 2.65 8.67 8.08
CA HIS A 116 1.55 9.26 8.84
C HIS A 116 1.36 8.60 10.22
N LYS A 117 2.41 8.57 11.07
CA LYS A 117 2.41 7.91 12.40
C LYS A 117 1.21 8.31 13.27
N SER A 118 1.03 9.62 13.51
CA SER A 118 -0.02 10.12 14.41
C SER A 118 -1.43 9.72 13.93
N SER A 119 -1.61 9.66 12.61
CA SER A 119 -2.82 9.22 11.95
C SER A 119 -3.04 7.71 12.10
N ALA A 120 -2.00 6.90 11.88
CA ALA A 120 -2.05 5.45 12.11
C ALA A 120 -2.41 5.11 13.56
N HIS A 121 -1.81 5.80 14.53
CA HIS A 121 -2.09 5.59 15.97
C HIS A 121 -3.52 5.99 16.34
N LYS A 122 -4.04 7.11 15.82
CA LYS A 122 -5.45 7.49 16.03
C LYS A 122 -6.43 6.49 15.40
N PHE A 123 -6.11 6.00 14.20
CA PHE A 123 -6.89 4.95 13.54
C PHE A 123 -6.90 3.66 14.38
N HIS A 124 -5.75 3.24 14.89
CA HIS A 124 -5.61 2.10 15.78
C HIS A 124 -6.46 2.24 17.05
N GLU A 125 -6.33 3.36 17.76
CA GLU A 125 -7.07 3.62 18.99
C GLU A 125 -8.59 3.59 18.78
N ARG A 126 -9.09 4.03 17.62
CA ARG A 126 -10.52 4.04 17.32
C ARG A 126 -11.10 2.66 17.01
N HIS A 127 -10.33 1.79 16.38
CA HIS A 127 -10.87 0.55 15.77
C HIS A 127 -10.35 -0.75 16.38
N ASN A 128 -9.32 -0.72 17.23
CA ASN A 128 -8.72 -1.93 17.81
C ASN A 128 -9.69 -2.82 18.62
N GLU A 129 -10.73 -2.22 19.23
CA GLU A 129 -11.62 -2.91 20.16
C GLU A 129 -12.52 -3.99 19.50
N ILE A 130 -12.63 -3.99 18.18
CA ILE A 130 -13.46 -4.97 17.45
C ILE A 130 -12.84 -6.37 17.39
N PHE A 131 -11.55 -6.49 17.69
CA PHE A 131 -10.82 -7.74 17.60
C PHE A 131 -10.80 -8.42 18.96
N HIS A 132 -11.53 -9.54 19.08
CA HIS A 132 -11.68 -10.27 20.35
C HIS A 132 -10.82 -11.54 20.42
N ALA A 133 -10.43 -12.11 19.28
CA ALA A 133 -9.55 -13.28 19.25
C ALA A 133 -8.17 -12.92 19.82
N GLU A 134 -7.61 -13.80 20.66
CA GLU A 134 -6.37 -13.55 21.39
C GLU A 134 -5.20 -13.23 20.45
N ASP A 135 -5.03 -14.05 19.40
CA ASP A 135 -4.01 -13.86 18.36
C ASP A 135 -4.14 -12.49 17.67
N GLN A 136 -5.36 -12.07 17.34
CA GLN A 136 -5.62 -10.78 16.70
C GLN A 136 -5.32 -9.61 17.64
N ARG A 137 -5.67 -9.74 18.93
CA ARG A 137 -5.43 -8.70 19.93
C ARG A 137 -3.94 -8.50 20.18
N ASP A 138 -3.19 -9.58 20.25
CA ASP A 138 -1.74 -9.52 20.49
C ASP A 138 -1.01 -8.97 19.28
N PHE A 139 -1.42 -9.36 18.06
CA PHE A 139 -0.92 -8.77 16.83
C PHE A 139 -1.21 -7.26 16.76
N VAL A 140 -2.47 -6.85 17.00
CA VAL A 140 -2.89 -5.43 17.00
C VAL A 140 -2.14 -4.62 18.06
N ARG A 141 -1.88 -5.20 19.24
CA ARG A 141 -1.07 -4.57 20.28
C ARG A 141 0.39 -4.43 19.86
N GLY A 142 0.92 -5.42 19.14
CA GLY A 142 2.24 -5.39 18.52
C GLY A 142 2.37 -4.25 17.51
N LEU A 143 1.38 -4.10 16.62
CA LEU A 143 1.35 -3.02 15.62
C LEU A 143 1.52 -1.64 16.24
N ARG A 144 0.86 -1.34 17.38
CA ARG A 144 0.95 -0.04 18.04
C ARG A 144 2.37 0.36 18.45
N LYS A 145 3.26 -0.61 18.67
CA LYS A 145 4.66 -0.37 19.05
C LYS A 145 5.51 0.14 17.89
N LEU A 146 5.04 -0.01 16.65
CA LEU A 146 5.74 0.45 15.47
C LEU A 146 5.59 1.97 15.35
N GLU A 147 6.71 2.65 15.21
CA GLU A 147 6.77 4.10 15.16
C GLU A 147 7.20 4.64 13.80
N SER A 148 7.90 3.83 13.02
CA SER A 148 8.56 4.27 11.79
C SER A 148 8.42 3.27 10.65
N ARG A 149 8.52 3.77 9.42
CA ARG A 149 8.61 2.95 8.21
C ARG A 149 9.74 1.93 8.31
N THR A 150 10.87 2.33 8.88
CA THR A 150 12.05 1.47 9.05
C THR A 150 11.81 0.31 9.99
N GLU A 151 11.10 0.54 11.11
CA GLU A 151 10.72 -0.53 12.03
C GLU A 151 9.70 -1.48 11.41
N LEU A 152 8.73 -0.95 10.66
CA LEU A 152 7.75 -1.76 9.97
C LEU A 152 8.40 -2.71 8.95
N LEU A 153 9.34 -2.20 8.14
CA LEU A 153 10.08 -3.03 7.17
C LEU A 153 11.03 -4.05 7.84
N ALA A 154 11.46 -3.80 9.08
CA ALA A 154 12.27 -4.74 9.85
C ALA A 154 11.44 -5.81 10.58
N ALA A 155 10.16 -5.53 10.83
CA ALA A 155 9.22 -6.43 11.49
C ALA A 155 8.71 -7.50 10.51
N LYS A 156 9.46 -8.60 10.37
CA LYS A 156 9.11 -9.73 9.48
C LYS A 156 7.68 -10.23 9.71
N ASP A 157 7.30 -10.40 10.97
CA ASP A 157 5.98 -10.89 11.37
C ASP A 157 4.82 -10.00 10.86
N VAL A 158 5.09 -8.72 10.59
CA VAL A 158 4.10 -7.76 10.08
C VAL A 158 4.18 -7.63 8.56
N MET A 159 5.35 -7.83 7.97
CA MET A 159 5.54 -7.82 6.51
C MET A 159 5.07 -9.11 5.83
N ASP A 160 5.07 -10.23 6.55
CA ASP A 160 4.58 -11.53 6.07
C ASP A 160 3.05 -11.68 6.21
N PHE A 161 2.36 -10.63 6.71
CA PHE A 161 0.91 -10.56 6.88
C PHE A 161 0.21 -10.07 5.60
#